data_AF-A0A955HRW9-F1
#
_entry.id   AF-A0A955HRW9-F1
#
_cell.length_a   1.000
_cell.length_b   1.000
_cell.length_c   1.000
_cell.angle_alpha   90.00
_cell.angle_beta   90.00
_cell.angle_gamma   90.00
#
_symmetry.space_group_name_H-M   'P 1'
#
loop_
_entity.id
_entity.type
_entity.pdbx_description
1 polymer ?
#
loop_
_entity_poly.entity_id
_entity_poly.type
_entity_poly.pdbx_seq_one_letter_code
_entity_poly.pdbx_strand_id
1 'polypeptide(L)'
;MPTTSSPLPDQPTTEGTTLDHTGDNSPTSRLKEFEEKKTVRRSLLIIGFSVVLFLLFLVFGLPFFFGVFVNLVGSGLEEEVVVSPQSPSISVPFEATNSASVQVVGYAQSGAEVSLRRASSTLGRVVASEDGSFSQLISLQEGSNTVTAVAIHNGLESVASTPLTILLDTKPPALEVNEPSDNASFTSRAEQELIISGSTDQEASVTINGRYTPVASDGTFTLTQQLVEGENTLTVVARDDVGNETTRELSVSFSL
;
A
#
# COMPACT_ATOMS: atom_id res chain seq x y z
N MET A 1 -9.70 0.69 -42.17
CA MET A 1 -8.84 0.46 -43.36
C MET A 1 -7.39 0.46 -42.89
N PRO A 2 -6.47 -0.23 -43.58
CA PRO A 2 -6.63 -1.13 -44.73
C PRO A 2 -7.00 -2.58 -44.25
N THR A 3 -7.26 -3.67 -45.00
CA THR A 3 -6.92 -4.16 -46.36
C THR A 3 -5.42 -4.54 -46.50
N THR A 4 -4.94 -5.55 -47.25
CA THR A 4 -5.45 -6.54 -48.23
C THR A 4 -4.47 -7.77 -48.19
N SER A 5 -4.56 -8.94 -48.84
CA SER A 5 -5.41 -9.51 -49.90
C SER A 5 -5.43 -11.07 -49.88
N SER A 6 -6.15 -11.66 -50.85
CA SER A 6 -6.24 -13.10 -51.23
C SER A 6 -5.02 -13.58 -52.10
N PRO A 7 -4.96 -14.77 -52.78
CA PRO A 7 -6.06 -15.59 -53.35
C PRO A 7 -5.98 -17.15 -53.27
N LEU A 8 -7.02 -17.76 -53.87
CA LEU A 8 -7.31 -19.18 -54.21
C LEU A 8 -6.40 -19.72 -55.36
N PRO A 9 -6.47 -20.99 -55.86
CA PRO A 9 -7.67 -21.76 -56.27
C PRO A 9 -7.68 -23.26 -55.80
N ASP A 10 -8.56 -24.20 -56.20
CA ASP A 10 -9.59 -24.20 -57.26
C ASP A 10 -10.83 -25.10 -56.95
N GLN A 11 -11.81 -25.08 -57.87
CA GLN A 11 -13.12 -25.74 -57.97
C GLN A 11 -12.98 -27.17 -58.65
N PRO A 12 -14.01 -27.94 -59.16
CA PRO A 12 -15.35 -27.48 -59.59
C PRO A 12 -16.60 -28.43 -59.56
N THR A 13 -17.80 -27.80 -59.60
CA THR A 13 -19.02 -28.15 -60.41
C THR A 13 -19.77 -29.51 -60.22
N THR A 14 -21.05 -29.69 -60.57
CA THR A 14 -22.13 -28.79 -61.11
C THR A 14 -23.55 -29.22 -60.68
N GLU A 15 -24.49 -28.32 -61.00
CA GLU A 15 -25.97 -28.37 -61.05
C GLU A 15 -26.61 -29.58 -61.79
N GLY A 16 -27.94 -29.76 -61.65
CA GLY A 16 -28.71 -30.82 -62.35
C GLY A 16 -30.23 -30.81 -62.12
N THR A 17 -30.93 -29.82 -62.67
CA THR A 17 -32.38 -29.53 -62.47
C THR A 17 -33.36 -30.52 -63.17
N THR A 18 -34.51 -30.78 -62.51
CA THR A 18 -35.79 -31.38 -63.02
C THR A 18 -35.81 -32.78 -63.66
N LEU A 19 -36.79 -33.62 -63.27
CA LEU A 19 -38.01 -33.85 -64.07
C LEU A 19 -39.11 -34.62 -63.30
N ASP A 20 -40.25 -34.86 -63.97
CA ASP A 20 -41.54 -35.32 -63.43
C ASP A 20 -41.95 -36.72 -63.98
N HIS A 21 -42.93 -37.36 -63.31
CA HIS A 21 -43.84 -38.44 -63.74
C HIS A 21 -43.39 -39.52 -64.77
N THR A 22 -43.55 -40.82 -64.40
CA THR A 22 -44.43 -41.85 -65.04
C THR A 22 -43.91 -43.31 -64.90
N GLY A 23 -44.81 -44.28 -64.64
CA GLY A 23 -44.60 -45.74 -64.77
C GLY A 23 -43.95 -46.39 -63.52
N ASP A 24 -44.58 -47.24 -62.69
CA ASP A 24 -45.46 -48.42 -62.88
C ASP A 24 -44.73 -49.75 -63.17
N ASN A 25 -45.37 -50.87 -62.79
CA ASN A 25 -45.09 -52.30 -63.06
C ASN A 25 -44.56 -53.22 -61.93
N SER A 26 -45.39 -53.44 -60.90
CA SER A 26 -45.65 -54.80 -60.33
C SER A 26 -44.54 -55.49 -59.48
N PRO A 27 -44.75 -56.71 -58.92
CA PRO A 27 -45.75 -56.99 -57.86
C PRO A 27 -45.20 -57.80 -56.67
N THR A 28 -45.24 -57.28 -55.43
CA THR A 28 -44.78 -58.00 -54.21
C THR A 28 -45.79 -58.02 -53.04
N SER A 29 -47.08 -57.91 -53.36
CA SER A 29 -48.24 -57.74 -52.43
C SER A 29 -48.52 -58.91 -51.45
N ARG A 30 -47.57 -59.82 -51.22
CA ARG A 30 -47.68 -60.88 -50.19
C ARG A 30 -46.39 -61.14 -49.40
N LEU A 31 -45.22 -60.73 -49.86
CA LEU A 31 -44.02 -60.77 -49.01
C LEU A 31 -44.01 -59.60 -48.04
N LYS A 32 -44.34 -58.38 -48.51
CA LYS A 32 -44.40 -57.16 -47.68
C LYS A 32 -45.28 -57.33 -46.46
N GLU A 33 -46.54 -57.79 -46.60
CA GLU A 33 -47.44 -57.96 -45.45
C GLU A 33 -46.88 -58.91 -44.37
N PHE A 34 -46.16 -59.96 -44.76
CA PHE A 34 -45.58 -60.92 -43.81
C PHE A 34 -44.33 -60.35 -43.11
N GLU A 35 -43.55 -59.52 -43.80
CA GLU A 35 -42.43 -58.81 -43.20
C GLU A 35 -42.91 -57.64 -42.33
N GLU A 36 -43.88 -56.85 -42.78
CA GLU A 36 -44.52 -55.76 -42.03
C GLU A 36 -45.15 -56.28 -40.72
N LYS A 37 -45.92 -57.36 -40.76
CA LYS A 37 -46.49 -57.98 -39.53
C LYS A 37 -45.41 -58.54 -38.59
N LYS A 38 -44.19 -58.78 -39.08
CA LYS A 38 -43.03 -59.26 -38.30
C LYS A 38 -42.16 -58.10 -37.78
N THR A 39 -41.99 -57.02 -38.55
CA THR A 39 -41.28 -55.80 -38.13
C THR A 39 -42.11 -54.97 -37.16
N VAL A 40 -43.42 -54.81 -37.38
CA VAL A 40 -44.35 -54.14 -36.45
C VAL A 40 -44.42 -54.88 -35.11
N ARG A 41 -44.45 -56.22 -35.11
CA ARG A 41 -44.36 -56.99 -33.85
C ARG A 41 -43.01 -56.81 -33.15
N ARG A 42 -41.90 -56.71 -33.89
CA ARG A 42 -40.57 -56.43 -33.32
C ARG A 42 -40.45 -54.99 -32.79
N SER A 43 -40.96 -53.98 -33.50
CA SER A 43 -40.92 -52.60 -33.03
C SER A 43 -41.82 -52.38 -31.81
N LEU A 44 -43.02 -53.00 -31.76
CA LEU A 44 -43.86 -52.99 -30.57
C LEU A 44 -43.18 -53.65 -29.36
N LEU A 45 -42.44 -54.74 -29.56
CA LEU A 45 -41.65 -55.37 -28.48
C LEU A 45 -40.47 -54.48 -28.04
N ILE A 46 -39.78 -53.81 -28.97
CA ILE A 46 -38.69 -52.88 -28.64
C ILE A 46 -39.24 -51.64 -27.91
N ILE A 47 -40.35 -51.05 -28.37
CA ILE A 47 -41.01 -49.92 -27.70
C ILE A 47 -41.48 -50.33 -26.30
N GLY A 48 -42.12 -51.49 -26.16
CA GLY A 48 -42.51 -52.04 -24.85
C GLY A 48 -41.32 -52.25 -23.93
N PHE A 49 -40.23 -52.83 -24.42
CA PHE A 49 -38.99 -53.01 -23.66
C PHE A 49 -38.35 -51.67 -23.26
N SER A 50 -38.31 -50.68 -24.16
CA SER A 50 -37.82 -49.33 -23.88
C SER A 50 -38.69 -48.60 -22.85
N VAL A 51 -40.01 -48.77 -22.88
CA VAL A 51 -40.92 -48.22 -21.85
C VAL A 51 -40.69 -48.89 -20.51
N VAL A 52 -40.53 -50.22 -20.46
CA VAL A 52 -40.21 -50.95 -19.22
C VAL A 52 -38.83 -50.54 -18.68
N LEU A 53 -37.82 -50.38 -19.55
CA LEU A 53 -36.48 -49.94 -19.17
C LEU A 53 -36.46 -48.48 -18.70
N PHE A 54 -37.28 -47.61 -19.31
CA PHE A 54 -37.46 -46.22 -18.88
C PHE A 54 -38.18 -46.13 -17.53
N LEU A 55 -39.21 -46.96 -17.29
CA LEU A 55 -39.85 -47.06 -15.98
C LEU A 55 -38.89 -47.62 -14.91
N LEU A 56 -38.07 -48.62 -15.25
CA LEU A 56 -36.97 -49.08 -14.38
C LEU A 56 -35.97 -47.96 -14.08
N PHE A 57 -35.61 -47.15 -15.08
CA PHE A 57 -34.74 -45.99 -14.88
C PHE A 57 -35.40 -44.93 -13.98
N LEU A 58 -36.70 -44.65 -14.13
CA LEU A 58 -37.41 -43.72 -13.23
C LEU A 58 -37.53 -44.25 -11.79
N VAL A 59 -37.76 -45.55 -11.61
CA VAL A 59 -37.98 -46.14 -10.27
C VAL A 59 -36.68 -46.48 -9.53
N PHE A 60 -35.61 -46.88 -10.23
CA PHE A 60 -34.35 -47.33 -9.62
C PHE A 60 -33.15 -46.43 -9.99
N GLY A 61 -33.09 -45.95 -11.24
CA GLY A 61 -32.03 -45.04 -11.68
C GLY A 61 -32.15 -43.66 -11.05
N LEU A 62 -33.34 -43.05 -11.11
CA LEU A 62 -33.58 -41.71 -10.60
C LEU A 62 -33.23 -41.55 -9.11
N PRO A 63 -33.65 -42.42 -8.17
CA PRO A 63 -33.22 -42.29 -6.76
C PRO A 63 -31.73 -42.57 -6.55
N PHE A 64 -31.09 -43.41 -7.37
CA PHE A 64 -29.64 -43.61 -7.32
C PHE A 64 -28.89 -42.32 -7.74
N PHE A 65 -29.24 -41.75 -8.90
CA PHE A 65 -28.64 -40.50 -9.37
C PHE A 65 -29.00 -39.30 -8.47
N PHE A 66 -30.21 -39.27 -7.90
CA PHE A 66 -30.62 -38.23 -6.95
C PHE A 66 -29.87 -38.38 -5.62
N GLY A 67 -29.62 -39.59 -5.13
CA GLY A 67 -28.77 -39.84 -3.96
C GLY A 67 -27.32 -39.37 -4.18
N VAL A 68 -26.73 -39.70 -5.33
CA VAL A 68 -25.39 -39.22 -5.72
C VAL A 68 -25.36 -37.70 -5.89
N PHE A 69 -26.37 -37.11 -6.53
CA PHE A 69 -26.49 -35.66 -6.71
C PHE A 69 -26.66 -34.92 -5.37
N VAL A 70 -27.51 -35.41 -4.47
CA VAL A 70 -27.67 -34.85 -3.12
C VAL A 70 -26.42 -35.04 -2.28
N ASN A 71 -25.61 -36.08 -2.50
CA ASN A 71 -24.31 -36.20 -1.84
C ASN A 71 -23.29 -35.18 -2.39
N LEU A 72 -23.25 -35.00 -3.71
CA LEU A 72 -22.33 -34.09 -4.43
C LEU A 72 -22.68 -32.60 -4.31
N VAL A 73 -23.96 -32.26 -4.12
CA VAL A 73 -24.47 -30.88 -3.98
C VAL A 73 -24.80 -30.56 -2.53
N GLY A 74 -25.16 -31.56 -1.72
CA GLY A 74 -25.31 -31.45 -0.27
C GLY A 74 -23.97 -31.39 0.47
N SER A 75 -22.87 -31.86 -0.14
CA SER A 75 -21.52 -31.39 0.19
C SER A 75 -21.27 -29.99 -0.39
N GLY A 76 -22.20 -29.06 -0.13
CA GLY A 76 -21.95 -27.64 -0.33
C GLY A 76 -20.80 -27.27 0.60
N LEU A 77 -19.71 -26.77 0.02
CA LEU A 77 -18.61 -26.24 0.81
C LEU A 77 -19.12 -24.98 1.50
N GLU A 78 -19.43 -25.09 2.79
CA GLU A 78 -19.56 -23.93 3.67
C GLU A 78 -18.17 -23.29 3.79
N GLU A 79 -17.84 -22.47 2.81
CA GLU A 79 -16.66 -21.63 2.79
C GLU A 79 -16.83 -20.58 3.88
N GLU A 80 -16.40 -20.93 5.10
CA GLU A 80 -16.48 -20.07 6.27
C GLU A 80 -15.79 -18.76 5.96
N VAL A 81 -16.56 -17.67 5.86
CA VAL A 81 -16.05 -16.35 5.48
C VAL A 81 -15.30 -15.77 6.68
N VAL A 82 -14.03 -16.14 6.78
CA VAL A 82 -13.08 -15.68 7.79
C VAL A 82 -12.82 -14.18 7.59
N VAL A 83 -13.59 -13.34 8.29
CA VAL A 83 -13.49 -11.88 8.18
C VAL A 83 -12.26 -11.37 8.93
N SER A 84 -11.26 -10.90 8.18
CA SER A 84 -10.10 -10.18 8.75
C SER A 84 -10.52 -8.89 9.48
N PRO A 85 -9.76 -8.46 10.51
CA PRO A 85 -10.01 -7.20 11.22
C PRO A 85 -9.87 -5.98 10.31
N GLN A 86 -10.48 -4.86 10.70
CA GLN A 86 -10.26 -3.58 10.03
C GLN A 86 -8.81 -3.11 10.20
N SER A 87 -8.25 -2.51 9.15
CA SER A 87 -6.90 -1.92 9.16
C SER A 87 -6.83 -0.75 10.15
N PRO A 88 -5.83 -0.68 11.04
CA PRO A 88 -5.66 0.46 11.95
C PRO A 88 -5.46 1.80 11.23
N SER A 89 -5.86 2.88 11.89
CA SER A 89 -5.33 4.23 11.63
C SER A 89 -4.19 4.54 12.61
N ILE A 90 -3.16 5.24 12.15
CA ILE A 90 -2.02 5.70 12.97
C ILE A 90 -1.70 7.16 12.66
N SER A 91 -1.21 7.88 13.67
CA SER A 91 -0.84 9.29 13.60
C SER A 91 0.21 9.65 14.66
N VAL A 92 0.92 10.74 14.41
CA VAL A 92 1.84 11.42 15.34
C VAL A 92 1.65 12.94 15.22
N PRO A 93 2.01 13.75 16.23
CA PRO A 93 1.80 15.19 16.19
C PRO A 93 2.85 15.99 15.39
N PHE A 94 3.85 15.33 14.80
CA PHE A 94 4.94 15.94 14.03
C PHE A 94 5.44 15.02 12.91
N GLU A 95 5.97 15.60 11.83
CA GLU A 95 6.56 14.84 10.72
C GLU A 95 8.08 14.62 10.90
N ALA A 96 8.74 15.44 11.73
CA ALA A 96 10.15 15.34 12.07
C ALA A 96 10.39 15.54 13.58
N THR A 97 11.48 14.96 14.11
CA THR A 97 11.90 15.13 15.51
C THR A 97 13.39 14.84 15.69
N ASN A 98 13.99 15.31 16.78
CA ASN A 98 15.29 14.86 17.27
C ASN A 98 15.21 13.80 18.39
N SER A 99 13.99 13.39 18.79
CA SER A 99 13.82 12.33 19.78
C SER A 99 13.87 10.94 19.13
N ALA A 100 14.81 10.11 19.54
CA ALA A 100 14.95 8.73 19.06
C ALA A 100 13.77 7.78 19.43
N SER A 101 12.70 8.31 20.03
CA SER A 101 11.45 7.59 20.31
C SER A 101 10.23 8.49 20.15
N VAL A 102 9.14 7.95 19.60
CA VAL A 102 7.89 8.68 19.37
C VAL A 102 6.68 7.87 19.85
N GLN A 103 5.71 8.56 20.44
CA GLN A 103 4.42 7.98 20.82
C GLN A 103 3.48 8.00 19.61
N VAL A 104 3.26 6.85 18.97
CA VAL A 104 2.26 6.72 17.90
C VAL A 104 0.90 6.47 18.53
N VAL A 105 -0.10 7.25 18.12
CA VAL A 105 -1.50 7.13 18.55
C VAL A 105 -2.39 6.76 17.38
N GLY A 106 -3.46 6.02 17.65
CA GLY A 106 -4.32 5.52 16.59
C GLY A 106 -5.59 4.83 17.07
N TYR A 107 -6.33 4.29 16.11
CA TYR A 107 -7.55 3.52 16.35
C TYR A 107 -7.52 2.19 15.58
N ALA A 108 -8.04 1.14 16.20
CA ALA A 108 -8.24 -0.16 15.61
C ALA A 108 -9.53 -0.80 16.17
N GLN A 109 -9.83 -2.04 15.75
CA GLN A 109 -10.91 -2.83 16.35
C GLN A 109 -10.64 -3.03 17.86
N SER A 110 -11.63 -2.69 18.70
CA SER A 110 -11.57 -2.88 20.16
C SER A 110 -11.10 -4.30 20.54
N GLY A 111 -10.10 -4.40 21.41
CA GLY A 111 -9.52 -5.67 21.85
C GLY A 111 -8.68 -6.41 20.81
N ALA A 112 -8.35 -5.81 19.67
CA ALA A 112 -7.34 -6.34 18.75
C ALA A 112 -5.92 -5.96 19.20
N GLU A 113 -4.93 -6.83 18.96
CA GLU A 113 -3.52 -6.47 19.12
C GLU A 113 -3.05 -5.72 17.87
N VAL A 114 -2.61 -4.48 18.03
CA VAL A 114 -2.01 -3.66 16.98
C VAL A 114 -0.50 -3.86 16.98
N SER A 115 0.02 -4.47 15.92
CA SER A 115 1.44 -4.61 15.63
C SER A 115 1.91 -3.44 14.77
N LEU A 116 2.76 -2.56 15.31
CA LEU A 116 3.43 -1.52 14.52
C LEU A 116 4.72 -2.08 13.90
N ARG A 117 4.92 -1.83 12.61
CA ARG A 117 5.93 -2.47 11.76
C ARG A 117 6.69 -1.43 10.94
N ARG A 118 7.94 -1.74 10.61
CA ARG A 118 8.82 -1.00 9.70
C ARG A 118 9.41 -2.01 8.72
N ALA A 119 8.97 -1.97 7.47
CA ALA A 119 9.11 -3.08 6.54
C ALA A 119 8.66 -4.41 7.22
N SER A 120 9.55 -5.39 7.36
CA SER A 120 9.28 -6.67 8.02
C SER A 120 9.53 -6.69 9.54
N SER A 121 10.12 -5.65 10.12
CA SER A 121 10.46 -5.60 11.55
C SER A 121 9.29 -5.09 12.39
N THR A 122 9.01 -5.71 13.55
CA THR A 122 8.03 -5.19 14.52
C THR A 122 8.70 -4.18 15.45
N LEU A 123 8.14 -2.97 15.56
CA LEU A 123 8.60 -1.91 16.46
C LEU A 123 7.91 -1.95 17.83
N GLY A 124 6.68 -2.46 17.89
CA GLY A 124 5.88 -2.54 19.11
C GLY A 124 4.56 -3.28 18.90
N ARG A 125 3.92 -3.66 20.01
CA ARG A 125 2.60 -4.31 20.06
C ARG A 125 1.80 -3.72 21.22
N VAL A 126 0.57 -3.30 20.95
CA VAL A 126 -0.36 -2.74 21.94
C VAL A 126 -1.76 -3.30 21.69
N VAL A 127 -2.55 -3.56 22.74
CA VAL A 127 -3.96 -3.94 22.57
C VAL A 127 -4.82 -2.67 22.50
N ALA A 128 -5.72 -2.60 21.52
CA ALA A 128 -6.67 -1.50 21.40
C ALA A 128 -7.72 -1.54 22.53
N SER A 129 -7.99 -0.38 23.11
CA SER A 129 -8.94 -0.18 24.21
C SER A 129 -10.39 -0.45 23.80
N GLU A 130 -11.34 -0.41 24.74
CA GLU A 130 -12.77 -0.64 24.48
C GLU A 130 -13.39 0.38 23.49
N ASP A 131 -12.84 1.60 23.44
CA ASP A 131 -13.20 2.64 22.45
C ASP A 131 -12.42 2.52 21.12
N GLY A 132 -11.60 1.48 20.97
CA GLY A 132 -10.72 1.23 19.83
C GLY A 132 -9.40 2.02 19.86
N SER A 133 -9.18 2.92 20.81
CA SER A 133 -7.97 3.75 20.87
C SER A 133 -6.74 2.98 21.33
N PHE A 134 -5.57 3.33 20.81
CA PHE A 134 -4.28 2.83 21.30
C PHE A 134 -3.18 3.88 21.27
N SER A 135 -2.12 3.62 22.04
CA SER A 135 -0.94 4.48 22.13
C SER A 135 0.30 3.61 22.38
N GLN A 136 1.30 3.68 21.49
CA GLN A 136 2.53 2.88 21.59
C GLN A 136 3.77 3.75 21.38
N LEU A 137 4.71 3.66 22.32
CA LEU A 137 6.05 4.23 22.16
C LEU A 137 6.87 3.33 21.23
N ILE A 138 7.45 3.87 20.16
CA ILE A 138 8.36 3.16 19.27
C ILE A 138 9.72 3.85 19.21
N SER A 139 10.80 3.07 19.03
CA SER A 139 12.13 3.61 18.71
C SER A 139 12.27 3.90 17.23
N LEU A 140 12.88 5.04 16.91
CA LEU A 140 13.24 5.46 15.55
C LEU A 140 14.69 5.05 15.22
N GLN A 141 15.08 5.17 13.96
CA GLN A 141 16.47 5.16 13.49
C GLN A 141 16.73 6.47 12.75
N GLU A 142 17.99 6.89 12.69
CA GLU A 142 18.40 8.14 12.03
C GLU A 142 17.89 8.20 10.56
N GLY A 143 17.34 9.33 10.16
CA GLY A 143 16.70 9.52 8.86
C GLY A 143 15.23 9.11 8.84
N SER A 144 14.76 8.66 7.68
CA SER A 144 13.32 8.43 7.43
C SER A 144 12.82 7.09 7.97
N ASN A 145 11.76 7.14 8.79
CA ASN A 145 11.11 5.98 9.41
C ASN A 145 9.69 5.83 8.86
N THR A 146 9.49 4.97 7.86
CA THR A 146 8.15 4.61 7.39
C THR A 146 7.57 3.48 8.25
N VAL A 147 6.52 3.79 9.00
CA VAL A 147 5.80 2.91 9.93
C VAL A 147 4.45 2.53 9.35
N THR A 148 4.03 1.28 9.52
CA THR A 148 2.67 0.80 9.27
C THR A 148 2.13 0.07 10.50
N ALA A 149 0.83 -0.10 10.60
CA ALA A 149 0.16 -0.85 11.66
C ALA A 149 -0.74 -1.95 11.09
N VAL A 150 -0.79 -3.09 11.76
CA VAL A 150 -1.66 -4.24 11.44
C VAL A 150 -2.41 -4.64 12.71
N ALA A 151 -3.73 -4.80 12.63
CA ALA A 151 -4.53 -5.35 13.70
C ALA A 151 -4.55 -6.88 13.62
N ILE A 152 -4.46 -7.53 14.79
CA ILE A 152 -4.54 -8.97 14.94
C ILE A 152 -5.68 -9.28 15.93
N HIS A 153 -6.69 -10.04 15.48
CA HIS A 153 -7.81 -10.44 16.32
C HIS A 153 -8.22 -11.87 15.96
N ASN A 154 -8.44 -12.73 16.96
CA ASN A 154 -8.74 -14.16 16.79
C ASN A 154 -7.75 -14.92 15.88
N GLY A 155 -6.48 -14.48 15.83
CA GLY A 155 -5.43 -15.06 14.98
C GLY A 155 -5.38 -14.55 13.53
N LEU A 156 -6.27 -13.64 13.15
CA LEU A 156 -6.39 -13.07 11.82
C LEU A 156 -5.70 -11.70 11.76
N GLU A 157 -4.86 -11.47 10.75
CA GLU A 157 -4.28 -10.14 10.48
C GLU A 157 -5.19 -9.29 9.58
N SER A 158 -5.20 -7.98 9.81
CA SER A 158 -5.80 -7.00 8.90
C SER A 158 -4.90 -6.72 7.70
N VAL A 159 -5.43 -6.01 6.70
CA VAL A 159 -4.57 -5.24 5.78
C VAL A 159 -3.80 -4.18 6.59
N ALA A 160 -2.58 -3.85 6.17
CA ALA A 160 -1.79 -2.80 6.80
C ALA A 160 -2.44 -1.41 6.66
N SER A 161 -2.19 -0.53 7.63
CA SER A 161 -2.55 0.88 7.60
C SER A 161 -1.93 1.61 6.40
N THR A 162 -2.41 2.82 6.14
CA THR A 162 -1.62 3.81 5.40
C THR A 162 -0.24 3.99 6.05
N PRO A 163 0.84 4.12 5.27
CA PRO A 163 2.17 4.35 5.80
C PRO A 163 2.27 5.75 6.43
N LEU A 164 2.90 5.81 7.60
CA LEU A 164 3.20 7.02 8.35
C LEU A 164 4.72 7.21 8.34
N THR A 165 5.21 8.30 7.74
CA THR A 165 6.64 8.59 7.67
C THR A 165 7.02 9.62 8.72
N ILE A 166 8.12 9.35 9.45
CA ILE A 166 8.65 10.23 10.50
C ILE A 166 10.16 10.38 10.29
N LEU A 167 10.64 11.61 10.17
CA LEU A 167 12.08 11.91 10.11
C LEU A 167 12.64 11.98 11.54
N LEU A 168 13.68 11.19 11.82
CA LEU A 168 14.58 11.45 12.95
C LEU A 168 15.81 12.18 12.42
N ASP A 169 16.09 13.37 12.94
CA ASP A 169 17.39 14.02 12.76
C ASP A 169 17.99 14.39 14.12
N THR A 170 19.14 13.81 14.44
CA THR A 170 19.85 14.04 15.70
C THR A 170 21.09 14.92 15.54
N LYS A 171 21.31 15.51 14.35
CA LYS A 171 22.51 16.29 14.04
C LYS A 171 22.24 17.78 14.22
N PRO A 172 23.02 18.50 15.05
CA PRO A 172 22.94 19.95 15.10
C PRO A 172 23.54 20.56 13.82
N PRO A 173 23.04 21.73 13.39
CA PRO A 173 23.53 22.39 12.17
C PRO A 173 25.00 22.78 12.30
N ALA A 174 25.72 22.79 11.18
CA ALA A 174 27.08 23.31 11.10
C ALA A 174 27.11 24.79 11.53
N LEU A 175 28.16 25.22 12.22
CA LEU A 175 28.35 26.62 12.60
C LEU A 175 29.82 27.00 12.64
N GLU A 176 30.17 27.92 11.75
CA GLU A 176 31.46 28.61 11.67
C GLU A 176 31.24 30.12 11.83
N VAL A 177 32.09 30.76 12.62
CA VAL A 177 32.14 32.23 12.73
C VAL A 177 33.45 32.67 12.09
N ASN A 178 33.35 33.51 11.08
CA ASN A 178 34.45 33.92 10.21
C ASN A 178 35.08 35.24 10.71
N GLU A 179 34.26 36.15 11.22
CA GLU A 179 34.68 37.37 11.91
C GLU A 179 33.75 37.65 13.12
N PRO A 180 34.27 38.14 14.26
CA PRO A 180 35.69 38.30 14.58
C PRO A 180 36.39 36.95 14.80
N SER A 181 37.72 36.95 14.75
CA SER A 181 38.53 35.91 15.39
C SER A 181 38.40 35.94 16.92
N ASP A 182 38.51 34.79 17.57
CA ASP A 182 38.48 34.70 19.04
C ASP A 182 39.67 35.44 19.68
N ASN A 183 39.42 36.12 20.80
CA ASN A 183 40.35 37.01 21.50
C ASN A 183 40.85 38.21 20.66
N ALA A 184 40.09 38.63 19.64
CA ALA A 184 40.38 39.86 18.90
C ALA A 184 40.32 41.10 19.82
N SER A 185 41.11 42.12 19.50
CA SER A 185 41.20 43.37 20.26
C SER A 185 41.02 44.57 19.36
N PHE A 186 40.08 45.44 19.73
CA PHE A 186 39.65 46.60 18.96
C PHE A 186 39.98 47.88 19.74
N THR A 187 40.58 48.87 19.07
CA THR A 187 41.23 50.01 19.76
C THR A 187 40.89 51.38 19.20
N SER A 188 39.93 51.45 18.28
CA SER A 188 39.45 52.69 17.69
C SER A 188 37.93 52.78 17.71
N ARG A 189 37.41 54.01 17.77
CA ARG A 189 35.95 54.26 17.77
C ARG A 189 35.24 53.75 16.51
N ALA A 190 35.96 53.52 15.41
CA ALA A 190 35.38 52.93 14.20
C ALA A 190 35.06 51.43 14.37
N GLU A 191 35.74 50.74 15.29
CA GLU A 191 35.58 49.31 15.55
C GLU A 191 34.55 49.03 16.67
N GLN A 192 33.96 50.08 17.27
CA GLN A 192 32.93 49.91 18.30
C GLN A 192 31.63 49.30 17.74
N GLU A 193 31.36 49.48 16.45
CA GLU A 193 30.29 48.79 15.72
C GLU A 193 30.85 47.57 15.00
N LEU A 194 31.16 46.51 15.78
CA LEU A 194 31.73 45.28 15.28
C LEU A 194 30.77 44.56 14.34
N ILE A 195 31.24 44.19 13.14
CA ILE A 195 30.54 43.28 12.24
C ILE A 195 30.92 41.85 12.61
N ILE A 196 29.93 41.07 13.03
CA ILE A 196 30.03 39.62 13.22
C ILE A 196 29.55 38.97 11.91
N SER A 197 30.25 37.95 11.42
CA SER A 197 29.85 37.18 10.23
C SER A 197 30.27 35.72 10.32
N GLY A 198 29.52 34.85 9.64
CA GLY A 198 29.76 33.41 9.68
C GLY A 198 28.90 32.66 8.67
N SER A 199 28.89 31.33 8.82
CA SER A 199 28.14 30.42 7.96
C SER A 199 27.54 29.24 8.74
N THR A 200 26.36 28.80 8.30
CA THR A 200 25.60 27.67 8.85
C THR A 200 24.81 26.98 7.73
N ASP A 201 24.06 25.92 8.06
CA ASP A 201 23.20 25.24 7.10
C ASP A 201 22.00 26.13 6.70
N GLN A 202 21.57 26.06 5.44
CA GLN A 202 20.62 27.03 4.83
C GLN A 202 19.23 27.06 5.48
N GLU A 203 18.84 25.99 6.17
CA GLU A 203 17.56 25.85 6.86
C GLU A 203 17.68 26.12 8.36
N ALA A 204 18.88 26.43 8.87
CA ALA A 204 19.11 26.77 10.27
C ALA A 204 18.76 28.25 10.56
N SER A 205 18.18 28.48 11.74
CA SER A 205 18.04 29.81 12.34
C SER A 205 19.29 30.18 13.15
N VAL A 206 19.70 31.45 13.11
CA VAL A 206 20.85 31.93 13.90
C VAL A 206 20.41 32.98 14.91
N THR A 207 21.00 32.94 16.11
CA THR A 207 20.99 34.05 17.05
C THR A 207 22.40 34.42 17.48
N ILE A 208 22.64 35.70 17.77
CA ILE A 208 23.90 36.22 18.30
C ILE A 208 23.56 37.08 19.51
N ASN A 209 24.10 36.74 20.68
CA ASN A 209 23.73 37.32 21.97
C ASN A 209 22.19 37.37 22.18
N GLY A 210 21.49 36.30 21.76
CA GLY A 210 20.04 36.15 21.84
C GLY A 210 19.22 36.98 20.82
N ARG A 211 19.86 37.78 19.98
CA ARG A 211 19.21 38.54 18.89
C ARG A 211 19.18 37.68 17.62
N TYR A 212 18.01 37.53 17.01
CA TYR A 212 17.83 36.80 15.75
C TYR A 212 18.62 37.44 14.60
N THR A 213 19.31 36.60 13.84
CA THR A 213 20.12 36.96 12.68
C THR A 213 19.62 36.18 11.47
N PRO A 214 19.16 36.83 10.39
CA PRO A 214 18.79 36.13 9.16
C PRO A 214 19.98 35.40 8.54
N VAL A 215 19.75 34.16 8.11
CA VAL A 215 20.66 33.39 7.25
C VAL A 215 20.27 33.62 5.79
N ALA A 216 21.25 33.84 4.92
CA ALA A 216 21.06 33.99 3.49
C ALA A 216 21.00 32.64 2.76
N SER A 217 20.54 32.63 1.51
CA SER A 217 20.37 31.40 0.72
C SER A 217 21.68 30.67 0.34
N ASP A 218 22.84 31.23 0.70
CA ASP A 218 24.16 30.60 0.60
C ASP A 218 24.68 30.06 1.95
N GLY A 219 23.88 30.17 3.02
CA GLY A 219 24.23 29.78 4.39
C GLY A 219 24.96 30.86 5.19
N THR A 220 25.25 32.04 4.61
CA THR A 220 25.96 33.10 5.32
C THR A 220 25.04 33.91 6.25
N PHE A 221 25.60 34.44 7.33
CA PHE A 221 24.91 35.37 8.23
C PHE A 221 25.82 36.53 8.63
N THR A 222 25.23 37.68 8.97
CA THR A 222 25.97 38.85 9.47
C THR A 222 25.13 39.70 10.41
N LEU A 223 25.77 40.30 11.42
CA LEU A 223 25.13 41.18 12.40
C LEU A 223 26.10 42.22 12.96
N THR A 224 25.68 43.49 13.00
CA THR A 224 26.43 44.54 13.70
C THR A 224 26.11 44.52 15.20
N GLN A 225 27.16 44.38 16.02
CA GLN A 225 27.11 44.40 17.48
C GLN A 225 27.87 45.61 18.00
N GLN A 226 27.25 46.41 18.87
CA GLN A 226 27.96 47.48 19.56
C GLN A 226 28.76 46.90 20.73
N LEU A 227 30.05 47.22 20.79
CA LEU A 227 30.95 46.82 21.88
C LEU A 227 30.90 47.82 23.05
N VAL A 228 31.05 47.30 24.26
CA VAL A 228 31.30 48.07 25.49
C VAL A 228 32.78 48.04 25.86
N GLU A 229 33.23 48.99 26.67
CA GLU A 229 34.61 49.07 27.17
C GLU A 229 34.98 47.80 27.99
N GLY A 230 36.10 47.16 27.64
CA GLY A 230 36.58 45.91 28.25
C GLY A 230 36.25 44.65 27.44
N GLU A 231 36.08 43.53 28.14
CA GLU A 231 35.73 42.24 27.52
C GLU A 231 34.27 42.17 27.10
N ASN A 232 34.02 41.63 25.91
CA ASN A 232 32.71 41.41 25.31
C ASN A 232 32.60 39.94 24.90
N THR A 233 31.69 39.18 25.51
CA THR A 233 31.38 37.82 25.09
C THR A 233 30.37 37.84 23.93
N LEU A 234 30.62 37.02 22.91
CA LEU A 234 29.78 36.82 21.75
C LEU A 234 29.35 35.35 21.68
N THR A 235 28.11 35.06 22.09
CA THR A 235 27.49 33.74 22.00
C THR A 235 26.66 33.67 20.71
N VAL A 236 27.12 32.85 19.75
CA VAL A 236 26.44 32.57 18.49
C VAL A 236 25.80 31.18 18.57
N VAL A 237 24.51 31.06 18.27
CA VAL A 237 23.77 29.79 18.28
C VAL A 237 23.11 29.59 16.92
N ALA A 238 23.37 28.46 16.28
CA ALA A 238 22.64 27.97 15.12
C ALA A 238 21.71 26.83 15.54
N ARG A 239 20.46 26.83 15.04
CA ARG A 239 19.39 25.92 15.46
C ARG A 239 18.52 25.48 14.28
N ASP A 240 18.27 24.19 14.15
CA ASP A 240 17.36 23.62 13.14
C ASP A 240 15.88 23.60 13.56
N ASP A 241 15.00 23.18 12.64
CA ASP A 241 13.53 23.11 12.85
C ASP A 241 13.11 22.07 13.92
N VAL A 242 13.89 21.01 14.15
CA VAL A 242 13.58 20.00 15.19
C VAL A 242 14.16 20.37 16.57
N GLY A 243 15.02 21.39 16.63
CA GLY A 243 15.60 21.94 17.84
C GLY A 243 16.97 21.37 18.24
N ASN A 244 17.75 20.83 17.29
CA ASN A 244 19.18 20.61 17.52
C ASN A 244 19.93 21.94 17.41
N GLU A 245 20.98 22.13 18.24
CA GLU A 245 21.70 23.40 18.36
C GLU A 245 23.22 23.21 18.33
N THR A 246 23.92 24.07 17.58
CA THR A 246 25.37 24.28 17.73
C THR A 246 25.61 25.68 18.31
N THR A 247 26.38 25.76 19.39
CA THR A 247 26.79 27.03 20.01
C THR A 247 28.28 27.28 19.80
N ARG A 248 28.65 28.53 19.53
CA ARG A 248 30.01 29.07 19.58
C ARG A 248 30.04 30.25 20.55
N GLU A 249 31.08 30.31 21.38
CA GLU A 249 31.35 31.48 22.21
C GLU A 249 32.74 32.01 21.87
N LEU A 250 32.86 33.34 21.83
CA LEU A 250 34.08 34.08 21.51
C LEU A 250 34.23 35.21 22.53
N SER A 251 35.46 35.57 22.93
CA SER A 251 35.72 36.82 23.65
C SER A 251 36.37 37.83 22.72
N VAL A 252 35.99 39.10 22.82
CA VAL A 252 36.71 40.21 22.18
C VAL A 252 36.86 41.38 23.13
N SER A 253 37.97 42.10 23.04
CA SER A 253 38.27 43.25 23.90
C SER A 253 38.11 44.57 23.13
N PHE A 254 37.62 45.61 23.80
CA PHE A 254 37.48 46.96 23.24
C PHE A 254 38.01 48.01 24.23
N SER A 255 38.87 48.92 23.78
CA SER A 255 39.41 50.01 24.63
C SER A 255 39.78 51.26 23.84
N LEU A 256 39.50 52.46 24.37
CA LEU A 256 39.67 53.76 23.69
C LEU A 256 40.79 54.67 24.21
#